data_AF-A0A2D9QIU9-F1
#
_entry.id   AF-A0A2D9QIU9-F1
#
_cell.length_a   1.000
_cell.length_b   1.000
_cell.length_c   1.000
_cell.angle_alpha   90.00
_cell.angle_beta   90.00
_cell.angle_gamma   90.00
#
_symmetry.space_group_name_H-M   'P 1'
#
loop_
_entity.id
_entity.type
_entity.pdbx_description
1 polymer ?
#
loop_
_entity_poly.entity_id
_entity_poly.type
_entity_poly.pdbx_seq_one_letter_code
_entity_poly.pdbx_strand_id
1 'polypeptide(L)'
;MVVTRKGVAGFTILLALCVIVFGAYVRLTDAGLGCPDWPGCYGFVTVPQTAEDYLSVEQNFPGEIVDEGKAWREMIHRYIASLLGFLILL
;
A
#
# COMPACT_ATOMS: atom_id res chain seq x y z
N MET A 1 -30.80 -4.42 -3.44
CA MET A 1 -29.50 -5.05 -3.71
C MET A 1 -28.89 -5.42 -2.37
N VAL A 2 -29.25 -6.58 -1.84
CA VAL A 2 -28.91 -6.99 -0.46
C VAL A 2 -27.51 -7.55 -0.49
N VAL A 3 -26.54 -6.76 -0.02
CA VAL A 3 -25.20 -7.27 0.27
C VAL A 3 -25.33 -8.36 1.32
N THR A 4 -25.07 -9.61 0.95
CA THR A 4 -25.21 -10.75 1.86
C THR A 4 -24.11 -10.66 2.93
N ARG A 5 -24.45 -10.22 4.16
CA ARG A 5 -23.50 -10.04 5.28
C ARG A 5 -22.56 -11.23 5.49
N LYS A 6 -23.04 -12.46 5.30
CA LYS A 6 -22.22 -13.68 5.39
C LYS A 6 -21.12 -13.75 4.32
N GLY A 7 -21.42 -13.29 3.10
CA GLY A 7 -20.46 -13.22 2.00
C GLY A 7 -19.38 -12.16 2.25
N VAL A 8 -19.76 -10.99 2.75
CA VAL A 8 -18.81 -9.93 3.13
C VAL A 8 -17.89 -10.39 4.24
N ALA A 9 -18.42 -11.03 5.30
CA ALA A 9 -17.62 -11.54 6.40
C ALA A 9 -16.60 -12.60 5.92
N GLY A 10 -17.04 -13.56 5.11
CA GLY A 10 -16.14 -14.59 4.56
C GLY A 10 -15.03 -14.01 3.68
N PHE A 11 -15.38 -13.04 2.81
CA PHE A 11 -14.40 -12.34 1.98
C PHE A 11 -13.42 -11.51 2.81
N THR A 12 -13.91 -10.80 3.83
CA THR A 12 -13.10 -9.97 4.73
C THR A 12 -12.08 -10.81 5.48
N ILE A 13 -12.47 -11.99 5.98
CA ILE A 13 -11.56 -12.93 6.65
C ILE A 13 -10.47 -13.42 5.68
N LEU A 14 -10.85 -13.83 4.46
CA LEU A 14 -9.89 -14.26 3.44
C LEU A 14 -8.91 -13.13 3.10
N LEU A 15 -9.42 -11.91 2.89
CA LEU A 15 -8.61 -10.74 2.60
C LEU A 15 -7.65 -10.42 3.76
N ALA A 16 -8.11 -10.52 5.01
CA ALA A 16 -7.27 -10.32 6.19
C ALA A 16 -6.09 -11.30 6.22
N LEU A 17 -6.32 -12.57 5.90
CA LEU A 17 -5.25 -13.56 5.80
C LEU A 17 -4.24 -13.18 4.70
N CYS A 18 -4.72 -12.75 3.53
CA CYS A 18 -3.84 -12.26 2.45
C CYS A 18 -3.02 -11.03 2.89
N VAL A 19 -3.63 -10.08 3.59
CA VAL A 19 -2.95 -8.88 4.12
C VAL A 19 -1.85 -9.28 5.12
N ILE A 20 -2.12 -10.23 6.01
CA ILE A 20 -1.13 -10.71 6.99
C ILE A 20 0.08 -11.33 6.28
N VAL A 21 -0.15 -12.24 5.33
CA VAL A 21 0.93 -12.92 4.59
C VAL A 21 1.72 -11.91 3.75
N PHE A 22 1.05 -10.99 3.07
CA PHE A 22 1.72 -9.98 2.26
C PHE A 22 2.48 -8.96 3.12
N GLY A 23 1.94 -8.59 4.29
CA GLY A 23 2.66 -7.75 5.26
C GLY A 23 3.93 -8.40 5.79
N ALA A 24 3.89 -9.71 6.05
CA ALA A 24 5.09 -10.47 6.39
C ALA A 24 6.13 -10.44 5.24
N TYR A 25 5.69 -10.59 3.99
CA TYR A 25 6.56 -10.46 2.82
C TYR A 25 7.17 -9.06 2.66
N VAL A 26 6.39 -7.99 2.86
CA VAL A 26 6.91 -6.60 2.87
C VAL A 26 7.99 -6.44 3.94
N ARG A 27 7.77 -6.98 5.14
CA ARG A 27 8.75 -6.92 6.24
C ARG A 27 10.02 -7.70 5.91
N LEU A 28 9.90 -8.93 5.39
CA LEU A 28 11.04 -9.80 5.08
C LEU A 28 11.87 -9.29 3.89
N THR A 29 11.28 -8.47 3.02
CA THR A 29 11.97 -7.82 1.88
C THR A 29 12.44 -6.39 2.19
N ASP A 30 12.43 -6.01 3.46
CA ASP A 30 12.84 -4.69 3.95
C ASP A 30 12.14 -3.53 3.20
N ALA A 31 10.89 -3.75 2.81
CA ALA A 31 10.08 -2.82 2.04
C ALA A 31 9.11 -2.01 2.92
N GLY A 32 9.13 -2.19 4.25
CA GLY A 32 8.20 -1.51 5.16
C GLY A 32 8.45 -0.01 5.37
N LEU A 33 9.46 0.55 4.72
CA LEU A 33 9.84 1.97 4.72
C LEU A 33 10.11 2.46 3.27
N GLY A 34 9.47 1.84 2.28
CA GLY A 34 9.58 2.21 0.87
C GLY A 34 8.80 3.48 0.48
N CYS A 35 7.76 3.86 1.24
CA CYS A 35 6.95 5.05 1.02
C CYS A 35 6.96 5.97 2.27
N PRO A 36 7.47 7.21 2.16
CA PRO A 36 7.62 8.11 3.32
C PRO A 36 6.30 8.74 3.81
N ASP A 37 5.29 8.82 2.96
CA ASP A 37 3.99 9.44 3.22
C ASP A 37 2.83 8.45 3.04
N TRP A 38 1.62 8.83 3.46
CA TRP A 38 0.36 8.08 3.27
C TRP A 38 -0.77 9.09 3.08
N PRO A 39 -1.79 8.87 2.21
CA PRO A 39 -2.11 7.67 1.44
C PRO A 39 -1.35 7.50 0.11
N GLY A 40 -0.42 8.40 -0.19
CA GLY A 40 0.43 8.34 -1.37
C GLY A 40 1.74 7.59 -1.14
N CYS A 41 2.65 7.74 -2.11
CA CYS A 41 4.04 7.36 -2.03
C CYS A 41 4.87 8.43 -2.77
N TYR A 42 5.73 9.14 -2.05
CA TYR A 42 6.41 10.35 -2.48
C TYR A 42 5.46 11.46 -2.95
N GLY A 43 4.29 11.60 -2.33
CA GLY A 43 3.28 12.60 -2.72
C GLY A 43 2.45 12.24 -3.95
N PHE A 44 2.64 11.03 -4.50
CA PHE A 44 1.90 10.49 -5.63
C PHE A 44 0.90 9.41 -5.22
N VAL A 45 -0.18 9.24 -6.00
CA VAL A 45 -1.17 8.15 -5.80
C VAL A 45 -0.63 6.79 -6.25
N THR A 46 0.50 6.76 -6.95
CA THR A 46 1.26 5.54 -7.31
C THR A 46 2.74 5.80 -7.10
N VAL A 47 3.59 4.78 -7.18
CA VAL A 47 5.05 4.98 -7.13
C VAL A 47 5.47 5.89 -8.29
N PRO A 48 6.40 6.84 -8.08
CA PRO A 48 7.04 7.63 -9.14
C PRO A 48 7.58 6.75 -10.27
N GLN A 49 7.41 7.16 -11.53
CA GLN A 49 7.89 6.39 -12.69
C GLN A 49 8.54 7.26 -13.78
N THR A 50 8.28 8.58 -13.79
CA THR A 50 8.79 9.50 -14.81
C THR A 50 9.95 10.34 -14.30
N ALA A 51 10.77 10.87 -15.21
CA ALA A 51 11.88 11.76 -14.85
C ALA A 51 11.39 13.00 -14.10
N GLU A 52 10.25 13.54 -14.51
CA GLU A 52 9.57 14.67 -13.87
C GLU A 52 9.13 14.32 -12.43
N ASP A 53 8.64 13.10 -12.20
CA ASP A 53 8.29 12.65 -10.86
C ASP A 53 9.52 12.60 -9.96
N TYR A 54 10.63 12.02 -10.43
CA TYR A 54 11.88 11.93 -9.68
C TYR A 54 12.43 13.31 -9.29
N LEU A 55 12.35 14.30 -10.20
CA LEU A 55 12.73 15.68 -9.88
C LEU A 55 11.85 16.27 -8.76
N SER A 56 10.54 15.98 -8.78
CA SER A 56 9.66 16.44 -7.72
C SER A 56 9.90 15.71 -6.38
N VAL A 57 10.32 14.44 -6.42
CA VAL A 57 10.71 13.70 -5.22
C VAL A 57 11.93 14.33 -4.57
N GLU A 58 12.97 14.63 -5.36
CA GLU A 58 14.18 15.28 -4.87
C GLU A 58 13.88 16.62 -4.19
N GLN A 59 12.90 17.37 -4.71
CA GLN A 59 12.47 18.66 -4.15
C GLN A 59 11.64 18.52 -2.87
N ASN A 60 10.71 17.57 -2.82
CA ASN A 60 9.73 17.46 -1.74
C ASN A 60 10.14 16.49 -0.62
N PHE A 61 11.02 15.54 -0.91
CA PHE A 61 11.54 14.51 -0.01
C PHE A 61 13.07 14.50 -0.07
N PRO A 62 13.74 15.58 0.39
CA PRO A 62 15.18 15.76 0.21
C PRO A 62 15.99 14.67 0.94
N GLY A 63 16.89 14.02 0.20
CA GLY A 63 17.76 12.97 0.74
C GLY A 63 17.17 11.55 0.67
N GLU A 64 15.93 11.40 0.22
CA GLU A 64 15.34 10.09 -0.07
C GLU A 64 15.80 9.55 -1.43
N ILE A 65 16.00 8.24 -1.49
CA ILE A 65 16.32 7.53 -2.74
C ILE A 65 15.16 6.60 -3.04
N VAL A 66 14.51 6.82 -4.18
CA VAL A 66 13.35 6.02 -4.59
C VAL A 66 13.79 4.61 -4.96
N ASP A 67 13.52 3.66 -4.08
CA ASP A 67 13.54 2.22 -4.40
C ASP A 67 12.14 1.83 -4.87
N GLU A 68 11.94 1.83 -6.19
CA GLU A 68 10.65 1.50 -6.80
C GLU A 68 10.11 0.14 -6.33
N GLY A 69 11.00 -0.84 -6.15
CA GLY A 69 10.62 -2.18 -5.73
C GLY A 69 10.06 -2.20 -4.31
N LYS A 70 10.73 -1.52 -3.38
CA LYS A 70 10.24 -1.39 -1.99
C LYS A 70 8.97 -0.56 -1.94
N ALA A 71 8.94 0.57 -2.65
CA ALA A 71 7.78 1.46 -2.73
C ALA A 71 6.52 0.72 -3.21
N TRP A 72 6.62 -0.05 -4.31
CA TRP A 72 5.48 -0.83 -4.83
C TRP A 72 4.96 -1.87 -3.83
N ARG A 73 5.87 -2.59 -3.17
CA ARG A 73 5.49 -3.61 -2.18
C ARG A 73 4.76 -2.99 -0.99
N GLU A 74 5.28 -1.88 -0.45
CA GLU A 74 4.61 -1.19 0.66
C GLU A 74 3.26 -0.60 0.25
N MET A 75 3.23 0.08 -0.89
CA MET A 75 2.06 0.79 -1.39
C MET A 75 0.88 -0.15 -1.67
N ILE A 76 1.13 -1.27 -2.34
CA ILE A 76 0.10 -2.30 -2.59
C ILE A 76 -0.42 -2.85 -1.25
N HIS A 77 0.47 -3.11 -0.29
CA HIS A 77 0.07 -3.66 1.01
C HIS A 77 -0.87 -2.68 1.74
N ARG A 78 -0.54 -1.38 1.73
CA ARG A 78 -1.35 -0.31 2.33
C ARG A 78 -2.73 -0.18 1.69
N TYR A 79 -2.84 -0.29 0.37
CA TYR A 79 -4.14 -0.21 -0.32
C TYR A 79 -5.02 -1.43 -0.04
N ILE A 80 -4.46 -2.64 -0.05
CA ILE A 80 -5.21 -3.85 0.32
C ILE A 80 -5.67 -3.78 1.78
N ALA A 81 -4.81 -3.29 2.69
CA ALA A 81 -5.17 -3.09 4.10
C ALA A 81 -6.26 -2.01 4.29
N SER A 82 -6.25 -0.94 3.49
CA SER A 82 -7.29 0.10 3.53
C SER A 82 -8.65 -0.45 3.06
N LEU A 83 -8.66 -1.25 1.99
CA LEU A 83 -9.86 -1.97 1.56
C LEU A 83 -10.37 -2.92 2.64
N LEU A 84 -9.49 -3.66 3.30
CA LEU A 84 -9.86 -4.51 4.44
C LEU A 84 -10.51 -3.69 5.56
N GLY A 85 -9.91 -2.55 5.94
CA GLY A 85 -10.47 -1.65 6.95
C GLY A 85 -11.87 -1.16 6.59
N PHE A 86 -12.11 -0.82 5.32
CA PHE A 86 -13.43 -0.46 4.83
C PHE A 86 -14.43 -1.62 4.90
N LEU A 87 -14.04 -2.83 4.48
CA LEU A 87 -14.91 -4.02 4.52
C LEU A 87 -15.30 -4.44 5.93
N ILE A 88 -14.45 -4.18 6.93
CA ILE A 88 -14.77 -4.43 8.35
C ILE A 88 -15.95 -3.56 8.83
N LEU A 89 -16.20 -2.41 8.21
CA LEU A 89 -17.28 -1.49 8.57
C LEU A 89 -18.63 -1.80 7.89
N LEU A 90 -18.66 -2.76 6.94
CA LEU A 90 -19.85 -3.14 6.16
C LEU A 90 -20.55 -4.39 6.72
#